data_AF-A0A6I2GLC3-F1
#
_entry.id   AF-A0A6I2GLC3-F1
#
_cell.length_a   1.000
_cell.length_b   1.000
_cell.length_c   1.000
_cell.angle_alpha   90.00
_cell.angle_beta   90.00
_cell.angle_gamma   90.00
#
_symmetry.space_group_name_H-M   'P 1'
#
loop_
_entity.id
_entity.type
_entity.pdbx_description
1 polymer ?
#
loop_
_entity_poly.entity_id
_entity_poly.type
_entity_poly.pdbx_seq_one_letter_code
_entity_poly.pdbx_strand_id
1 'polypeptide(L)'
;MTSHLFAPPWGLPDDHDVALARALEREDWATALLLLRDHLPEGPGGAVPPRLLALMAFLRFQDALTVMQEELVPASQEALALLERAAEGGLPMDEVAPLREEVERALAAETAAELRAEALTPEAARSAPLEQVVDAAERLRPGRPLQASALFLAAAERDPAHAPLHRADAGVALHLAGERDRARPLLEEALQADWRSAPLRPGRLRADWAASLLVEDALAAGDRERVARLWAEAQARGAQLGLPFPANWLNQERLLQRLLAHGDGVRAAQVASRIEASREYVPRALAQRLREARGLARTQAEGGGAKLH
;
A
#
# COMPACT_ATOMS: atom_id res chain seq x y z
N MET A 1 41.44 -5.12 -2.39
CA MET A 1 40.21 -5.71 -2.97
C MET A 1 39.09 -4.74 -2.65
N THR A 2 38.61 -4.01 -3.64
CA THR A 2 37.45 -3.10 -3.49
C THR A 2 36.24 -3.96 -3.18
N SER A 3 35.81 -3.95 -1.93
CA SER A 3 34.56 -4.59 -1.53
C SER A 3 33.45 -3.82 -2.23
N HIS A 4 32.67 -4.48 -3.09
CA HIS A 4 31.51 -3.87 -3.74
C HIS A 4 30.59 -3.34 -2.63
N LEU A 5 30.09 -2.10 -2.75
CA LEU A 5 29.35 -1.39 -1.68
C LEU A 5 28.23 -2.25 -1.08
N PHE A 6 27.61 -3.12 -1.88
CA PHE A 6 26.51 -4.00 -1.48
C PHE A 6 26.86 -5.49 -1.36
N ALA A 7 28.13 -5.91 -1.30
CA ALA A 7 28.49 -7.33 -1.13
C ALA A 7 28.39 -7.81 0.35
N PRO A 8 27.95 -9.05 0.63
CA PRO A 8 27.99 -9.61 1.98
C PRO A 8 29.45 -9.78 2.48
N PRO A 9 29.67 -9.90 3.81
CA PRO A 9 28.68 -9.79 4.89
C PRO A 9 28.32 -8.34 5.23
N TRP A 10 27.13 -8.14 5.78
CA TRP A 10 26.63 -6.84 6.25
C TRP A 10 26.69 -6.71 7.77
N GLY A 11 26.97 -7.82 8.48
CA GLY A 11 27.11 -7.82 9.93
C GLY A 11 25.79 -7.92 10.67
N LEU A 12 24.74 -8.44 10.01
CA LEU A 12 23.47 -8.74 10.66
C LEU A 12 23.59 -10.01 11.53
N PRO A 13 22.84 -10.10 12.65
CA PRO A 13 22.91 -11.25 13.55
C PRO A 13 22.32 -12.52 12.91
N ASP A 14 22.76 -13.68 13.43
CA ASP A 14 22.25 -15.00 13.04
C ASP A 14 22.33 -15.26 11.52
N ASP A 15 21.27 -15.85 10.94
CA ASP A 15 21.16 -16.17 9.51
C ASP A 15 20.62 -14.98 8.67
N HIS A 16 20.52 -13.77 9.24
CA HIS A 16 19.89 -12.63 8.55
C HIS A 16 20.73 -12.08 7.40
N ASP A 17 22.08 -12.19 7.47
CA ASP A 17 22.93 -11.88 6.31
C ASP A 17 22.61 -12.85 5.14
N VAL A 18 22.38 -14.13 5.42
CA VAL A 18 22.01 -15.12 4.39
C VAL A 18 20.61 -14.84 3.85
N ALA A 19 19.66 -14.49 4.72
CA ALA A 19 18.30 -14.13 4.32
C ALA A 19 18.28 -12.86 3.44
N LEU A 20 19.04 -11.83 3.83
CA LEU A 20 19.18 -10.59 3.06
C LEU A 20 19.83 -10.84 1.70
N ALA A 21 20.89 -11.65 1.64
CA ALA A 21 21.51 -12.03 0.37
C ALA A 21 20.51 -12.72 -0.57
N ARG A 22 19.72 -13.68 -0.05
CA ARG A 22 18.68 -14.36 -0.85
C ARG A 22 17.58 -13.41 -1.32
N ALA A 23 17.18 -12.44 -0.50
CA ALA A 23 16.18 -11.45 -0.89
C ALA A 23 16.72 -10.55 -2.02
N LEU A 24 17.96 -10.07 -1.89
CA LEU A 24 18.64 -9.28 -2.93
C LEU A 24 18.81 -10.07 -4.25
N GLU A 25 19.21 -11.34 -4.18
CA GLU A 25 19.35 -12.22 -5.36
C GLU A 25 18.02 -12.43 -6.11
N ARG A 26 16.90 -12.37 -5.38
CA ARG A 26 15.54 -12.50 -5.95
C ARG A 26 14.92 -11.16 -6.33
N GLU A 27 15.65 -10.05 -6.15
CA GLU A 27 15.12 -8.69 -6.30
C GLU A 27 13.87 -8.43 -5.43
N ASP A 28 13.76 -9.13 -4.29
CA ASP A 28 12.70 -8.90 -3.30
C ASP A 28 13.10 -7.74 -2.37
N TRP A 29 13.02 -6.54 -2.93
CA TRP A 29 13.43 -5.30 -2.28
C TRP A 29 12.65 -5.02 -1.00
N ALA A 30 11.34 -5.31 -0.99
CA ALA A 30 10.47 -5.14 0.16
C ALA A 30 10.94 -6.02 1.34
N THR A 31 11.15 -7.32 1.10
CA THR A 31 11.64 -8.23 2.14
C THR A 31 13.04 -7.84 2.60
N ALA A 32 13.93 -7.49 1.68
CA ALA A 32 15.28 -7.03 2.02
C ALA A 32 15.26 -5.77 2.91
N LEU A 33 14.41 -4.79 2.58
CA LEU A 33 14.26 -3.56 3.36
C LEU A 33 13.70 -3.82 4.76
N LEU A 34 12.71 -4.72 4.88
CA LEU A 34 12.12 -5.11 6.16
C LEU A 34 13.11 -5.86 7.04
N LEU A 35 13.85 -6.81 6.47
CA LEU A 35 14.92 -7.53 7.17
C LEU A 35 15.96 -6.56 7.73
N LEU A 36 16.36 -5.57 6.93
CA LEU A 36 17.33 -4.57 7.36
C LEU A 36 16.74 -3.67 8.47
N ARG A 37 15.52 -3.14 8.29
CA ARG A 37 14.87 -2.28 9.29
C ARG A 37 14.67 -2.96 10.64
N ASP A 38 14.27 -4.23 10.67
CA ASP A 38 14.04 -4.97 11.93
C ASP A 38 15.31 -5.18 12.78
N HIS A 39 16.50 -5.00 12.19
CA HIS A 39 17.80 -5.26 12.82
C HIS A 39 18.65 -4.01 13.04
N LEU A 40 18.18 -2.85 12.59
CA LEU A 40 18.86 -1.60 12.86
C LEU A 40 18.55 -1.11 14.28
N PRO A 41 19.55 -0.57 15.00
CA PRO A 41 19.32 -0.07 16.34
C PRO A 41 18.30 1.08 16.33
N GLU A 42 17.16 0.88 16.99
CA GLU A 42 16.20 1.94 17.27
C GLU A 42 16.70 2.79 18.44
N GLY A 43 17.16 4.02 18.17
CA GLY A 43 17.40 5.02 19.22
C GLY A 43 18.68 5.84 19.08
N PRO A 44 18.81 6.92 19.87
CA PRO A 44 19.85 7.96 19.72
C PRO A 44 21.29 7.53 20.09
N GLY A 45 21.55 6.24 20.32
CA GLY A 45 22.85 5.71 20.74
C GLY A 45 23.45 4.60 19.86
N GLY A 46 22.71 4.09 18.87
CA GLY A 46 23.21 3.08 17.94
C GLY A 46 23.62 3.73 16.61
N ALA A 47 24.92 3.93 16.39
CA ALA A 47 25.40 4.41 15.10
C ALA A 47 25.18 3.31 14.05
N VAL A 48 24.29 3.55 13.09
CA VAL A 48 24.11 2.67 11.94
C VAL A 48 25.35 2.77 11.05
N PRO A 49 26.01 1.64 10.68
CA PRO A 49 27.14 1.67 9.78
C PRO A 49 26.80 2.38 8.46
N PRO A 50 27.67 3.26 7.94
CA PRO A 50 27.41 4.04 6.71
C PRO A 50 27.00 3.17 5.51
N ARG A 51 27.62 1.99 5.40
CA ARG A 51 27.31 1.00 4.37
C ARG A 51 25.87 0.48 4.44
N LEU A 52 25.33 0.30 5.64
CA LEU A 52 23.93 -0.10 5.82
C LEU A 52 22.97 1.03 5.46
N LEU A 53 23.33 2.30 5.76
CA LEU A 53 22.54 3.45 5.32
C LEU A 53 22.47 3.52 3.77
N ALA A 54 23.59 3.31 3.09
CA ALA A 54 23.62 3.27 1.62
C ALA A 54 22.81 2.09 1.06
N LEU A 55 22.88 0.90 1.69
CA LEU A 55 22.07 -0.24 1.30
C LEU A 55 20.57 0.00 1.54
N MET A 56 20.18 0.62 2.66
CA MET A 56 18.80 1.03 2.91
C MET A 56 18.30 2.00 1.85
N ALA A 57 19.11 2.99 1.47
CA ALA A 57 18.76 3.96 0.44
C ALA A 57 18.49 3.25 -0.90
N PHE A 58 19.39 2.35 -1.29
CA PHE A 58 19.23 1.52 -2.49
C PHE A 58 17.94 0.70 -2.45
N LEU A 59 17.73 -0.06 -1.37
CA LEU A 59 16.55 -0.90 -1.20
C LEU A 59 15.25 -0.09 -1.22
N ARG A 60 15.21 1.02 -0.49
CA ARG A 60 14.04 1.91 -0.42
C ARG A 60 13.70 2.50 -1.77
N PHE A 61 14.71 2.92 -2.53
CA PHE A 61 14.54 3.47 -3.86
C PHE A 61 14.08 2.41 -4.87
N GLN A 62 14.73 1.24 -4.90
CA GLN A 62 14.39 0.15 -5.83
C GLN A 62 13.00 -0.44 -5.55
N ASP A 63 12.62 -0.59 -4.28
CA ASP A 63 11.28 -1.04 -3.88
C ASP A 63 10.20 -0.09 -4.42
N ALA A 64 10.40 1.22 -4.27
CA ALA A 64 9.46 2.22 -4.77
C ALA A 64 9.45 2.28 -6.31
N LEU A 65 10.61 2.17 -6.96
CA LEU A 65 10.74 2.23 -8.42
C LEU A 65 10.05 1.03 -9.10
N THR A 66 10.09 -0.14 -8.47
CA THR A 66 9.59 -1.39 -9.06
C THR A 66 8.15 -1.73 -8.68
N VAL A 67 7.72 -1.42 -7.46
CA VAL A 67 6.44 -1.91 -6.92
C VAL A 67 5.50 -0.78 -6.48
N MET A 68 6.01 0.40 -6.12
CA MET A 68 5.22 1.46 -5.48
C MET A 68 5.53 2.85 -6.05
N GLN A 69 5.13 3.12 -7.30
CA GLN A 69 5.42 4.41 -7.95
C GLN A 69 4.85 5.61 -7.17
N GLU A 70 3.71 5.45 -6.48
CA GLU A 70 3.14 6.46 -5.59
C GLU A 70 4.07 6.84 -4.42
N GLU A 71 4.95 5.93 -4.00
CA GLU A 71 5.94 6.13 -2.95
C GLU A 71 7.29 6.62 -3.49
N LEU A 72 7.47 6.77 -4.81
CA LEU A 72 8.79 7.04 -5.40
C LEU A 72 9.34 8.40 -4.97
N VAL A 73 8.51 9.44 -4.86
CA VAL A 73 8.93 10.76 -4.37
C VAL A 73 9.43 10.71 -2.92
N PRO A 74 8.61 10.25 -1.93
CA PRO A 74 9.09 10.16 -0.54
C PRO A 74 10.24 9.16 -0.39
N ALA A 75 10.25 8.05 -1.14
CA ALA A 75 11.36 7.10 -1.16
C ALA A 75 12.66 7.72 -1.65
N SER A 76 12.60 8.53 -2.71
CA SER A 76 13.76 9.22 -3.27
C SER A 76 14.30 10.25 -2.28
N GLN A 77 13.42 11.01 -1.62
CA GLN A 77 13.82 11.96 -0.57
C GLN A 77 14.48 11.25 0.63
N GLU A 78 13.89 10.14 1.09
CA GLU A 78 14.45 9.29 2.15
C GLU A 78 15.82 8.72 1.74
N ALA A 79 15.93 8.20 0.52
CA ALA A 79 17.17 7.65 -0.02
C ALA A 79 18.27 8.71 -0.10
N LEU A 80 17.98 9.93 -0.57
CA LEU A 80 18.95 11.03 -0.60
C LEU A 80 19.45 11.41 0.79
N ALA A 81 18.54 11.50 1.78
CA ALA A 81 18.92 11.78 3.17
C ALA A 81 19.77 10.65 3.79
N LEU A 82 19.47 9.38 3.46
CA LEU A 82 20.27 8.23 3.90
C LEU A 82 21.67 8.23 3.27
N LEU A 83 21.78 8.57 1.98
CA LEU A 83 23.06 8.68 1.27
C LEU A 83 23.93 9.83 1.79
N GLU A 84 23.32 10.97 2.11
CA GLU A 84 24.01 12.10 2.76
C GLU A 84 24.59 11.68 4.12
N ARG A 85 23.78 11.03 4.96
CA ARG A 85 24.25 10.49 6.25
C ARG A 85 25.33 9.42 6.11
N ALA A 86 25.28 8.61 5.06
CA ALA A 86 26.32 7.62 4.77
C ALA A 86 27.65 8.32 4.43
N ALA A 87 27.61 9.36 3.60
CA ALA A 87 28.79 10.17 3.27
C ALA A 87 29.37 10.90 4.49
N GLU A 88 28.52 11.52 5.32
CA GLU A 88 28.91 12.13 6.60
C GLU A 88 29.54 11.11 7.56
N GLY A 89 29.05 9.87 7.54
CA GLY A 89 29.59 8.74 8.30
C GLY A 89 30.91 8.18 7.77
N GLY A 90 31.46 8.73 6.68
CA GLY A 90 32.78 8.38 6.14
C GLY A 90 32.74 7.46 4.92
N LEU A 91 31.58 7.23 4.31
CA LEU A 91 31.50 6.51 3.03
C LEU A 91 32.03 7.40 1.89
N PRO A 92 32.92 6.91 1.01
CA PRO A 92 33.47 7.72 -0.08
C PRO A 92 32.37 8.23 -1.04
N MET A 93 32.46 9.50 -1.42
CA MET A 93 31.46 10.12 -2.30
C MET A 93 31.39 9.47 -3.69
N ASP A 94 32.51 8.97 -4.20
CA ASP A 94 32.58 8.24 -5.48
C ASP A 94 31.85 6.89 -5.44
N GLU A 95 31.73 6.27 -4.27
CA GLU A 95 30.91 5.05 -4.09
C GLU A 95 29.40 5.35 -4.04
N VAL A 96 29.02 6.53 -3.53
CA VAL A 96 27.62 6.94 -3.35
C VAL A 96 27.04 7.68 -4.57
N ALA A 97 27.89 8.42 -5.29
CA ALA A 97 27.48 9.30 -6.38
C ALA A 97 26.61 8.61 -7.45
N PRO A 98 26.91 7.40 -7.94
CA PRO A 98 26.09 6.77 -8.98
C PRO A 98 24.63 6.56 -8.56
N LEU A 99 24.41 6.07 -7.34
CA LEU A 99 23.06 5.87 -6.81
C LEU A 99 22.37 7.21 -6.55
N ARG A 100 23.10 8.19 -6.01
CA ARG A 100 22.56 9.54 -5.79
C ARG A 100 22.06 10.18 -7.08
N GLU A 101 22.86 10.14 -8.15
CA GLU A 101 22.49 10.69 -9.46
C GLU A 101 21.26 10.00 -10.07
N GLU A 102 21.14 8.68 -9.88
CA GLU A 102 19.97 7.92 -10.32
C GLU A 102 18.70 8.36 -9.57
N VAL A 103 18.78 8.49 -8.25
CA VAL A 103 17.67 8.95 -7.40
C VAL A 103 17.25 10.38 -7.76
N GLU A 104 18.21 11.30 -7.93
CA GLU A 104 17.92 12.69 -8.31
C GLU A 104 17.25 12.77 -9.70
N ARG A 105 17.69 11.95 -10.66
CA ARG A 105 17.09 11.90 -12.00
C ARG A 105 15.65 11.37 -11.95
N ALA A 106 15.41 10.30 -11.20
CA ALA A 106 14.06 9.74 -11.03
C ALA A 106 13.13 10.75 -10.34
N LEU A 107 13.60 11.40 -9.27
CA LEU A 107 12.84 12.44 -8.56
C LEU A 107 12.47 13.61 -9.47
N ALA A 108 13.41 14.09 -10.30
CA ALA A 108 13.14 15.16 -11.26
C ALA A 108 12.10 14.75 -12.31
N ALA A 109 12.18 13.52 -12.83
CA ALA A 109 11.22 13.00 -13.80
C ALA A 109 9.81 12.86 -13.20
N GLU A 110 9.70 12.34 -11.99
CA GLU A 110 8.43 12.22 -11.27
C GLU A 110 7.82 13.58 -10.94
N THR A 111 8.64 14.54 -10.49
CA THR A 111 8.19 15.92 -10.26
C THR A 111 7.63 16.54 -11.55
N ALA A 112 8.32 16.36 -12.68
CA ALA A 112 7.85 16.86 -13.97
C ALA A 112 6.56 16.15 -14.45
N ALA A 113 6.37 14.88 -14.10
CA ALA A 113 5.13 14.16 -14.39
C ALA A 113 3.96 14.63 -13.53
N GLU A 114 4.19 14.88 -12.24
CA GLU A 114 3.19 15.45 -11.32
C GLU A 114 2.74 16.84 -11.80
N LEU A 115 3.67 17.74 -12.13
CA LEU A 115 3.32 19.07 -12.65
C LEU A 115 2.49 19.00 -13.94
N ARG A 116 2.78 18.04 -14.83
CA ARG A 116 1.98 17.80 -16.04
C ARG A 116 0.58 17.29 -15.71
N ALA A 117 0.45 16.40 -14.72
CA ALA A 117 -0.83 15.92 -14.25
C ALA A 117 -1.66 17.05 -13.62
N GLU A 118 -1.04 17.90 -12.80
CA GLU A 118 -1.69 19.05 -12.17
C GLU A 118 -2.24 20.06 -13.18
N ALA A 119 -1.52 20.26 -14.29
CA ALA A 119 -1.94 21.14 -15.37
C ALA A 119 -3.15 20.60 -16.16
N LEU A 120 -3.48 19.30 -16.03
CA LEU A 120 -4.60 18.70 -16.74
C LEU A 120 -5.92 19.05 -16.04
N THR A 121 -6.68 19.94 -16.67
CA THR A 121 -8.02 20.31 -16.20
C THR A 121 -9.07 19.26 -16.63
N PRO A 122 -10.22 19.15 -15.93
CA PRO A 122 -11.31 18.27 -16.33
C PRO A 122 -11.81 18.53 -17.75
N GLU A 123 -11.79 19.79 -18.19
CA GLU A 123 -12.22 20.16 -19.55
C GLU A 123 -11.20 19.70 -20.59
N ALA A 124 -9.90 19.90 -20.34
CA ALA A 124 -8.83 19.41 -21.22
C ALA A 124 -8.81 17.86 -21.29
N ALA A 125 -9.18 17.20 -20.19
CA ALA A 125 -9.28 15.75 -20.12
C ALA A 125 -10.34 15.15 -21.06
N ARG A 126 -11.33 15.94 -21.50
CA ARG A 126 -12.32 15.48 -22.50
C ARG A 126 -11.68 15.16 -23.86
N SER A 127 -10.60 15.88 -24.21
CA SER A 127 -9.92 15.78 -25.51
C SER A 127 -8.52 15.16 -25.46
N ALA A 128 -7.88 15.10 -24.28
CA ALA A 128 -6.56 14.48 -24.13
C ALA A 128 -6.60 12.95 -24.38
N PRO A 129 -5.48 12.29 -24.73
CA PRO A 129 -5.41 10.82 -24.76
C PRO A 129 -5.92 10.19 -23.45
N LEU A 130 -6.75 9.14 -23.51
CA LEU A 130 -7.37 8.54 -22.32
C LEU A 130 -6.33 8.03 -21.32
N GLU A 131 -5.27 7.39 -21.82
CA GLU A 131 -4.14 6.92 -21.01
C GLU A 131 -3.51 8.07 -20.20
N GLN A 132 -3.28 9.22 -20.83
CA GLN A 132 -2.77 10.41 -20.15
C GLN A 132 -3.71 10.92 -19.05
N VAL A 133 -5.04 10.83 -19.26
CA VAL A 133 -6.03 11.24 -18.25
C VAL A 133 -6.00 10.31 -17.05
N VAL A 134 -5.96 9.00 -17.30
CA VAL A 134 -5.92 7.97 -16.25
C VAL A 134 -4.61 8.05 -15.46
N ASP A 135 -3.47 8.16 -16.15
CA ASP A 135 -2.16 8.31 -15.51
C ASP A 135 -2.08 9.59 -14.65
N ALA A 136 -2.62 10.70 -15.15
CA ALA A 136 -2.70 11.93 -14.38
C ALA A 136 -3.60 11.77 -13.14
N ALA A 137 -4.74 11.08 -13.27
CA ALA A 137 -5.65 10.82 -12.16
C ALA A 137 -5.01 9.93 -11.08
N GLU A 138 -4.35 8.83 -11.46
CA GLU A 138 -3.64 7.94 -10.53
C GLU A 138 -2.54 8.71 -9.76
N ARG A 139 -1.74 9.52 -10.46
CA ARG A 139 -0.68 10.36 -9.86
C ARG A 139 -1.23 11.40 -8.89
N LEU A 140 -2.35 12.03 -9.22
CA LEU A 140 -2.97 13.05 -8.38
C LEU A 140 -3.76 12.47 -7.20
N ARG A 141 -4.11 11.18 -7.22
CA ARG A 141 -4.95 10.56 -6.18
C ARG A 141 -4.45 10.80 -4.74
N PRO A 142 -3.15 10.61 -4.40
CA PRO A 142 -2.67 10.80 -3.04
C PRO A 142 -2.63 12.28 -2.60
N GLY A 143 -2.22 13.21 -3.48
CA GLY A 143 -2.00 14.62 -3.12
C GLY A 143 -3.15 15.58 -3.45
N ARG A 144 -3.92 15.28 -4.51
CA ARG A 144 -5.04 16.09 -5.03
C ARG A 144 -6.26 15.23 -5.36
N PRO A 145 -6.83 14.51 -4.39
CA PRO A 145 -7.86 13.50 -4.62
C PRO A 145 -9.14 14.03 -5.31
N LEU A 146 -9.54 15.27 -5.06
CA LEU A 146 -10.71 15.88 -5.73
C LEU A 146 -10.47 16.05 -7.24
N GLN A 147 -9.27 16.48 -7.63
CA GLN A 147 -8.90 16.63 -9.03
C GLN A 147 -8.79 15.27 -9.70
N ALA A 148 -8.15 14.29 -9.04
CA ALA A 148 -8.09 12.90 -9.51
C ALA A 148 -9.48 12.32 -9.76
N SER A 149 -10.42 12.50 -8.82
CA SER A 149 -11.81 12.04 -8.97
C SER A 149 -12.47 12.63 -10.22
N ALA A 150 -12.31 13.94 -10.47
CA ALA A 150 -12.86 14.58 -11.65
C ALA A 150 -12.28 14.02 -12.96
N LEU A 151 -10.98 13.72 -12.99
CA LEU A 151 -10.32 13.11 -14.15
C LEU A 151 -10.79 11.67 -14.37
N PHE A 152 -10.93 10.86 -13.31
CA PHE A 152 -11.50 9.52 -13.42
C PHE A 152 -12.96 9.53 -13.91
N LEU A 153 -13.78 10.48 -13.46
CA LEU A 153 -15.15 10.62 -13.97
C LEU A 153 -15.17 11.00 -15.46
N ALA A 154 -14.27 11.89 -15.89
CA ALA A 154 -14.11 12.21 -17.31
C ALA A 154 -13.64 10.99 -18.12
N ALA A 155 -12.77 10.14 -17.58
CA ALA A 155 -12.38 8.87 -18.19
C ALA A 155 -13.57 7.90 -18.30
N ALA A 156 -14.40 7.80 -17.27
CA ALA A 156 -15.60 6.97 -17.25
C ALA A 156 -16.64 7.38 -18.32
N GLU A 157 -16.76 8.68 -18.61
CA GLU A 157 -17.64 9.18 -19.67
C GLU A 157 -17.14 8.80 -21.08
N ARG A 158 -15.82 8.75 -21.25
CA ARG A 158 -15.16 8.50 -22.54
C ARG A 158 -14.95 7.03 -22.87
N ASP A 159 -14.89 6.19 -21.84
CA ASP A 159 -14.73 4.74 -21.97
C ASP A 159 -15.86 3.99 -21.24
N PRO A 160 -17.02 3.81 -21.90
CA PRO A 160 -18.16 3.11 -21.31
C PRO A 160 -17.85 1.65 -20.92
N ALA A 161 -16.88 1.00 -21.57
CA ALA A 161 -16.52 -0.39 -21.28
C ALA A 161 -15.77 -0.53 -19.95
N HIS A 162 -14.98 0.49 -19.58
CA HIS A 162 -14.26 0.55 -18.30
C HIS A 162 -14.86 1.57 -17.32
N ALA A 163 -16.03 2.15 -17.61
CA ALA A 163 -16.67 3.14 -16.75
C ALA A 163 -16.81 2.68 -15.28
N PRO A 164 -17.20 1.43 -14.96
CA PRO A 164 -17.25 0.97 -13.57
C PRO A 164 -15.89 0.98 -12.87
N LEU A 165 -14.80 0.72 -13.60
CA LEU A 165 -13.43 0.79 -13.07
C LEU A 165 -13.09 2.24 -12.71
N HIS A 166 -13.26 3.16 -13.66
CA HIS A 166 -12.95 4.57 -13.44
C HIS A 166 -13.84 5.19 -12.36
N ARG A 167 -15.12 4.84 -12.28
CA ARG A 167 -16.01 5.29 -11.19
C ARG A 167 -15.58 4.75 -9.83
N ALA A 168 -15.11 3.50 -9.75
CA ALA A 168 -14.56 2.96 -8.52
C ALA A 168 -13.34 3.77 -8.05
N ASP A 169 -12.40 4.05 -8.96
CA ASP A 169 -11.21 4.85 -8.65
C ASP A 169 -11.57 6.31 -8.28
N ALA A 170 -12.59 6.90 -8.93
CA ALA A 170 -13.15 8.19 -8.54
C ALA A 170 -13.78 8.18 -7.14
N GLY A 171 -14.48 7.11 -6.77
CA GLY A 171 -15.06 6.90 -5.44
C GLY A 171 -13.99 6.77 -4.36
N VAL A 172 -12.91 6.04 -4.65
CA VAL A 172 -11.74 5.94 -3.76
C VAL A 172 -11.12 7.32 -3.56
N ALA A 173 -10.90 8.08 -4.64
CA ALA A 173 -10.34 9.42 -4.56
C ALA A 173 -11.22 10.36 -3.71
N LEU A 174 -12.55 10.35 -3.89
CA LEU A 174 -13.47 11.13 -3.05
C LEU A 174 -13.39 10.73 -1.58
N HIS A 175 -13.26 9.43 -1.29
CA HIS A 175 -13.13 8.93 0.08
C HIS A 175 -11.84 9.45 0.76
N LEU A 176 -10.73 9.46 0.02
CA LEU A 176 -9.45 10.04 0.44
C LEU A 176 -9.56 11.55 0.70
N ALA A 177 -10.35 12.27 -0.11
CA ALA A 177 -10.66 13.68 0.13
C ALA A 177 -11.59 13.94 1.33
N GLY A 178 -12.14 12.90 1.96
CA GLY A 178 -13.12 13.03 3.04
C GLY A 178 -14.57 13.24 2.55
N GLU A 179 -14.82 13.20 1.25
CA GLU A 179 -16.13 13.42 0.63
C GLU A 179 -17.00 12.15 0.69
N ARG A 180 -17.25 11.63 1.90
CA ARG A 180 -17.85 10.30 2.12
C ARG A 180 -19.23 10.14 1.48
N ASP A 181 -20.06 11.17 1.51
CA ASP A 181 -21.41 11.12 0.92
C ASP A 181 -21.37 11.03 -0.61
N ARG A 182 -20.39 11.67 -1.25
CA ARG A 182 -20.19 11.61 -2.72
C ARG A 182 -19.47 10.34 -3.14
N ALA A 183 -18.55 9.84 -2.31
CA ALA A 183 -17.83 8.59 -2.57
C ALA A 183 -18.77 7.38 -2.53
N ARG A 184 -19.66 7.32 -1.52
CA ARG A 184 -20.53 6.18 -1.24
C ARG A 184 -21.27 5.60 -2.46
N PRO A 185 -22.03 6.37 -3.25
CA PRO A 185 -22.75 5.79 -4.39
C PRO A 185 -21.81 5.14 -5.42
N LEU A 186 -20.62 5.71 -5.65
CA LEU A 186 -19.64 5.16 -6.57
C LEU A 186 -19.00 3.87 -6.04
N LEU A 187 -18.72 3.81 -4.73
CA LEU A 187 -18.19 2.62 -4.07
C LEU A 187 -19.23 1.49 -4.01
N GLU A 188 -20.51 1.82 -3.77
CA GLU A 188 -21.61 0.86 -3.80
C GLU A 188 -21.86 0.35 -5.23
N GLU A 189 -21.79 1.20 -6.26
CA GLU A 189 -21.82 0.78 -7.67
C GLU A 189 -20.66 -0.18 -7.99
N ALA A 190 -19.44 0.14 -7.52
CA ALA A 190 -18.29 -0.72 -7.70
C ALA A 190 -18.49 -2.12 -7.06
N LEU A 191 -19.22 -2.23 -5.96
CA LEU A 191 -19.49 -3.54 -5.34
C LEU A 191 -20.44 -4.40 -6.20
N GLN A 192 -21.37 -3.77 -6.92
CA GLN A 192 -22.37 -4.43 -7.77
C GLN A 192 -21.90 -4.69 -9.21
N ALA A 193 -20.92 -3.96 -9.72
CA ALA A 193 -20.44 -4.06 -11.11
C ALA A 193 -19.92 -5.46 -11.47
N ASP A 194 -20.12 -5.95 -12.70
CA ASP A 194 -19.67 -7.29 -13.13
C ASP A 194 -18.16 -7.39 -13.43
N TRP A 195 -17.35 -7.57 -12.39
CA TRP A 195 -15.90 -7.75 -12.46
C TRP A 195 -15.43 -9.07 -13.09
N ARG A 196 -16.34 -9.95 -13.52
CA ARG A 196 -15.97 -11.16 -14.28
C ARG A 196 -15.86 -10.88 -15.78
N SER A 197 -16.50 -9.81 -16.25
CA SER A 197 -16.42 -9.37 -17.65
C SER A 197 -14.98 -9.11 -18.07
N ALA A 198 -14.65 -9.39 -19.34
CA ALA A 198 -13.28 -9.25 -19.84
C ALA A 198 -12.67 -7.85 -19.62
N PRO A 199 -13.38 -6.72 -19.84
CA PRO A 199 -12.84 -5.38 -19.62
C PRO A 199 -12.49 -5.12 -18.14
N LEU A 200 -13.29 -5.63 -17.20
CA LEU A 200 -13.17 -5.30 -15.78
C LEU A 200 -12.32 -6.31 -14.99
N ARG A 201 -12.12 -7.53 -15.52
CA ARG A 201 -11.39 -8.61 -14.83
C ARG A 201 -10.00 -8.21 -14.33
N PRO A 202 -9.18 -7.43 -15.06
CA PRO A 202 -7.89 -6.96 -14.54
C PRO A 202 -8.05 -6.06 -13.31
N GLY A 203 -9.09 -5.22 -13.28
CA GLY A 203 -9.37 -4.26 -12.23
C GLY A 203 -10.17 -4.78 -11.03
N ARG A 204 -10.46 -6.08 -10.96
CA ARG A 204 -11.36 -6.68 -9.93
C ARG A 204 -10.98 -6.40 -8.46
N LEU A 205 -9.74 -6.00 -8.18
CA LEU A 205 -9.32 -5.54 -6.85
C LEU A 205 -9.98 -4.20 -6.43
N ARG A 206 -10.54 -3.42 -7.36
CA ARG A 206 -11.32 -2.21 -7.04
C ARG A 206 -12.58 -2.56 -6.24
N ALA A 207 -13.17 -3.74 -6.47
CA ALA A 207 -14.30 -4.23 -5.66
C ALA A 207 -13.89 -4.47 -4.20
N ASP A 208 -12.71 -5.06 -3.99
CA ASP A 208 -12.12 -5.29 -2.67
C ASP A 208 -11.83 -3.97 -1.95
N TRP A 209 -11.28 -2.99 -2.67
CA TRP A 209 -11.02 -1.66 -2.13
C TRP A 209 -12.31 -0.94 -1.76
N ALA A 210 -13.31 -0.91 -2.65
CA ALA A 210 -14.59 -0.29 -2.38
C ALA A 210 -15.28 -0.92 -1.16
N ALA A 211 -15.32 -2.25 -1.09
CA ALA A 211 -15.84 -2.97 0.07
C ALA A 211 -15.12 -2.59 1.37
N SER A 212 -13.78 -2.52 1.34
CA SER A 212 -12.98 -2.14 2.50
C SER A 212 -13.33 -0.74 3.01
N LEU A 213 -13.42 0.24 2.12
CA LEU A 213 -13.76 1.63 2.48
C LEU A 213 -15.18 1.76 3.04
N LEU A 214 -16.15 1.03 2.46
CA LEU A 214 -17.53 1.02 2.96
C LEU A 214 -17.62 0.38 4.36
N VAL A 215 -16.87 -0.70 4.61
CA VAL A 215 -16.78 -1.33 5.95
C VAL A 215 -16.15 -0.36 6.94
N GLU A 216 -15.09 0.35 6.57
CA GLU A 216 -14.45 1.36 7.42
C GLU A 216 -15.40 2.50 7.79
N ASP A 217 -16.21 2.98 6.83
CA ASP A 217 -17.23 3.99 7.09
C ASP A 217 -18.28 3.49 8.09
N ALA A 218 -18.74 2.24 7.93
CA ALA A 218 -19.71 1.63 8.83
C ALA A 218 -19.13 1.40 10.24
N LEU A 219 -17.84 1.02 10.35
CA LEU A 219 -17.13 0.91 11.62
C LEU A 219 -17.06 2.27 12.32
N ALA A 220 -16.62 3.31 11.60
CA ALA A 220 -16.51 4.67 12.15
C ALA A 220 -17.86 5.23 12.62
N ALA A 221 -18.96 4.86 11.96
CA ALA A 221 -20.32 5.21 12.36
C ALA A 221 -20.86 4.37 13.53
N GLY A 222 -20.15 3.32 13.96
CA GLY A 222 -20.64 2.37 14.97
C GLY A 222 -21.80 1.48 14.50
N ASP A 223 -22.06 1.43 13.19
CA ASP A 223 -23.19 0.71 12.59
C ASP A 223 -22.84 -0.77 12.39
N ARG A 224 -23.01 -1.55 13.46
CA ARG A 224 -22.67 -2.98 13.47
C ARG A 224 -23.45 -3.81 12.46
N GLU A 225 -24.70 -3.45 12.18
CA GLU A 225 -25.53 -4.17 11.22
C GLU A 225 -25.02 -3.95 9.80
N ARG A 226 -24.72 -2.69 9.45
CA ARG A 226 -24.14 -2.36 8.15
C ARG A 226 -22.75 -2.98 7.97
N VAL A 227 -21.91 -2.99 9.01
CA VAL A 227 -20.63 -3.71 8.99
C VAL A 227 -20.86 -5.19 8.65
N ALA A 228 -21.82 -5.84 9.32
CA ALA A 228 -22.09 -7.26 9.09
C ALA A 228 -22.58 -7.55 7.66
N ARG A 229 -23.49 -6.73 7.14
CA ARG A 229 -24.00 -6.85 5.77
C ARG A 229 -22.89 -6.66 4.74
N LEU A 230 -22.17 -5.54 4.82
CA LEU A 230 -21.10 -5.22 3.87
C LEU A 230 -19.98 -6.28 3.90
N TRP A 231 -19.64 -6.80 5.08
CA TRP A 231 -18.65 -7.85 5.22
C TRP A 231 -19.09 -9.15 4.53
N ALA A 232 -20.32 -9.59 4.76
CA ALA A 232 -20.86 -10.80 4.15
C ALA A 232 -20.93 -10.66 2.62
N GLU A 233 -21.36 -9.50 2.13
CA GLU A 233 -21.40 -9.18 0.71
C GLU A 233 -20.01 -9.18 0.08
N ALA A 234 -19.02 -8.55 0.72
CA ALA A 234 -17.64 -8.54 0.27
C ALA A 234 -17.04 -9.96 0.22
N GLN A 235 -17.33 -10.80 1.22
CA GLN A 235 -16.91 -12.21 1.21
C GLN A 235 -17.54 -12.99 0.08
N ALA A 236 -18.85 -12.83 -0.16
CA ALA A 236 -19.54 -13.47 -1.27
C ALA A 236 -18.96 -13.03 -2.62
N ARG A 237 -18.67 -11.72 -2.77
CA ARG A 237 -18.06 -11.17 -3.98
C ARG A 237 -16.65 -11.69 -4.19
N GLY A 238 -15.85 -11.72 -3.14
CA GLY A 238 -14.50 -12.29 -3.17
C GLY A 238 -14.51 -13.76 -3.60
N ALA A 239 -15.41 -14.57 -3.05
CA ALA A 239 -15.58 -15.96 -3.47
C ALA A 239 -15.97 -16.08 -4.95
N GLN A 240 -16.87 -15.20 -5.43
CA GLN A 240 -17.26 -15.16 -6.84
C GLN A 240 -16.10 -14.82 -7.78
N LEU A 241 -15.13 -14.01 -7.33
CA LEU A 241 -13.99 -13.56 -8.12
C LEU A 241 -12.74 -14.43 -7.94
N GLY A 242 -12.79 -15.44 -7.08
CA GLY A 242 -11.62 -16.25 -6.70
C GLY A 242 -10.58 -15.45 -5.91
N LEU A 243 -11.01 -14.40 -5.20
CA LEU A 243 -10.18 -13.49 -4.41
C LEU A 243 -10.80 -13.31 -3.01
N PRO A 244 -10.43 -14.14 -2.02
CA PRO A 244 -11.04 -14.06 -0.69
C PRO A 244 -10.85 -12.69 -0.04
N PHE A 245 -11.95 -12.06 0.37
CA PHE A 245 -11.93 -10.74 1.00
C PHE A 245 -11.35 -10.77 2.44
N PRO A 246 -10.55 -9.77 2.85
CA PRO A 246 -9.88 -8.80 2.00
C PRO A 246 -8.66 -9.43 1.28
N ALA A 247 -8.56 -9.19 -0.03
CA ALA A 247 -7.53 -9.76 -0.91
C ALA A 247 -6.35 -8.81 -1.12
N ASN A 248 -6.60 -7.50 -1.18
CA ASN A 248 -5.53 -6.52 -1.35
C ASN A 248 -4.77 -6.35 -0.02
N TRP A 249 -3.44 -6.46 -0.07
CA TRP A 249 -2.59 -6.45 1.13
C TRP A 249 -2.61 -5.11 1.90
N LEU A 250 -2.72 -3.96 1.20
CA LEU A 250 -2.86 -2.65 1.83
C LEU A 250 -4.19 -2.56 2.59
N ASN A 251 -5.26 -3.08 1.98
CA ASN A 251 -6.57 -3.13 2.62
C ASN A 251 -6.57 -4.08 3.83
N GLN A 252 -5.87 -5.21 3.75
CA GLN A 252 -5.74 -6.15 4.88
C GLN A 252 -5.17 -5.47 6.12
N GLU A 253 -4.03 -4.79 6.01
CA GLU A 253 -3.42 -4.13 7.18
C GLU A 253 -4.29 -2.99 7.72
N ARG A 254 -4.84 -2.16 6.82
CA ARG A 254 -5.72 -1.05 7.21
C ARG A 254 -6.97 -1.55 7.93
N LEU A 255 -7.64 -2.57 7.38
CA LEU A 255 -8.81 -3.18 8.01
C LEU A 255 -8.47 -3.84 9.34
N LEU A 256 -7.36 -4.57 9.43
CA LEU A 256 -6.90 -5.17 10.69
C LEU A 256 -6.80 -4.11 11.79
N GLN A 257 -6.13 -3.00 11.51
CA GLN A 257 -5.97 -1.90 12.45
C GLN A 257 -7.33 -1.30 12.86
N ARG A 258 -8.24 -1.08 11.89
CA ARG A 258 -9.56 -0.50 12.16
C ARG A 258 -10.43 -1.45 12.99
N LEU A 259 -10.41 -2.74 12.70
CA LEU A 259 -11.18 -3.76 13.42
C LEU A 259 -10.70 -3.91 14.86
N LEU A 260 -9.38 -3.91 15.09
CA LEU A 260 -8.79 -3.90 16.43
C LEU A 260 -9.23 -2.66 17.23
N ALA A 261 -9.16 -1.47 16.61
CA ALA A 261 -9.57 -0.22 17.25
C ALA A 261 -11.05 -0.18 17.66
N HIS A 262 -11.92 -0.91 16.93
CA HIS A 262 -13.35 -1.01 17.26
C HIS A 262 -13.70 -2.25 18.09
N GLY A 263 -12.70 -3.05 18.46
CA GLY A 263 -12.90 -4.27 19.23
C GLY A 263 -13.65 -5.36 18.47
N ASP A 264 -13.55 -5.46 17.14
CA ASP A 264 -14.15 -6.56 16.36
C ASP A 264 -13.14 -7.71 16.21
N GLY A 265 -13.01 -8.53 17.25
CA GLY A 265 -12.04 -9.62 17.30
C GLY A 265 -12.27 -10.70 16.26
N VAL A 266 -13.53 -11.06 16.00
CA VAL A 266 -13.89 -12.12 15.04
C VAL A 266 -13.41 -11.75 13.63
N ARG A 267 -13.72 -10.54 13.16
CA ARG A 267 -13.25 -10.11 11.83
C ARG A 267 -11.76 -9.80 11.82
N ALA A 268 -11.20 -9.22 12.88
CA ALA A 268 -9.76 -8.97 12.98
C ALA A 268 -8.96 -10.28 12.85
N ALA A 269 -9.40 -11.37 13.49
CA ALA A 269 -8.76 -12.67 13.37
C ALA A 269 -8.88 -13.27 11.96
N GLN A 270 -10.02 -13.07 11.27
CA GLN A 270 -10.17 -13.47 9.87
C GLN A 270 -9.16 -12.75 8.97
N VAL A 271 -9.02 -11.42 9.13
CA VAL A 271 -8.03 -10.63 8.37
C VAL A 271 -6.60 -11.08 8.71
N ALA A 272 -6.32 -11.34 9.99
CA ALA A 272 -5.01 -11.82 10.42
C ALA A 272 -4.62 -13.14 9.73
N SER A 273 -5.53 -14.12 9.68
CA SER A 273 -5.30 -15.37 8.95
C SER A 273 -5.10 -15.16 7.44
N ARG A 274 -5.73 -14.14 6.84
CA ARG A 274 -5.51 -13.80 5.42
C ARG A 274 -4.10 -13.25 5.17
N ILE A 275 -3.63 -12.36 6.04
CA ILE A 275 -2.28 -11.79 5.97
C ILE A 275 -1.23 -12.90 6.06
N GLU A 276 -1.41 -13.85 6.97
CA GLU A 276 -0.45 -14.95 7.16
C GLU A 276 -0.46 -15.94 5.99
N ALA A 277 -1.61 -16.13 5.35
CA ALA A 277 -1.72 -16.98 4.17
C ALA A 277 -1.18 -16.32 2.90
N SER A 278 -1.10 -14.99 2.84
CA SER A 278 -0.72 -14.24 1.64
C SER A 278 0.74 -13.78 1.63
N ARG A 279 1.45 -13.81 2.77
CA ARG A 279 2.81 -13.26 2.89
C ARG A 279 3.86 -14.32 3.19
N GLU A 280 4.99 -14.24 2.50
CA GLU A 280 6.19 -15.02 2.80
C GLU A 280 6.86 -14.54 4.10
N TYR A 281 6.83 -13.22 4.36
CA TYR A 281 7.39 -12.61 5.55
C TYR A 281 6.40 -11.66 6.24
N VAL A 282 6.34 -11.73 7.56
CA VAL A 282 5.50 -10.86 8.40
C VAL A 282 6.40 -10.04 9.33
N PRO A 283 6.47 -8.70 9.14
CA PRO A 283 7.27 -7.82 9.99
C PRO A 283 6.92 -7.94 11.46
N ARG A 284 7.89 -7.73 12.36
CA ARG A 284 7.68 -7.87 13.81
C ARG A 284 6.49 -7.04 14.33
N ALA A 285 6.35 -5.80 13.86
CA ALA A 285 5.25 -4.92 14.23
C ALA A 285 3.88 -5.46 13.80
N LEU A 286 3.80 -6.02 12.58
CA LEU A 286 2.58 -6.65 12.08
C LEU A 286 2.27 -7.93 12.85
N ALA A 287 3.27 -8.77 13.09
CA ALA A 287 3.13 -10.01 13.86
C ALA A 287 2.54 -9.76 15.26
N GLN A 288 2.88 -8.64 15.91
CA GLN A 288 2.26 -8.25 17.18
C GLN A 288 0.76 -7.99 17.03
N ARG A 289 0.33 -7.25 16.00
CA ARG A 289 -1.10 -6.99 15.73
C ARG A 289 -1.87 -8.27 15.39
N LEU A 290 -1.25 -9.21 14.66
CA LEU A 290 -1.87 -10.50 14.37
C LEU A 290 -2.13 -11.32 15.66
N ARG A 291 -1.18 -11.29 16.61
CA ARG A 291 -1.38 -11.92 17.94
C ARG A 291 -2.51 -11.26 18.72
N GLU A 292 -2.56 -9.93 18.72
CA GLU A 292 -3.62 -9.15 19.37
C GLU A 292 -5.01 -9.53 18.84
N ALA A 293 -5.17 -9.60 17.51
CA ALA A 293 -6.43 -9.98 16.88
C ALA A 293 -6.93 -11.36 17.32
N ARG A 294 -6.03 -12.34 17.40
CA ARG A 294 -6.37 -13.69 17.88
C ARG A 294 -6.70 -13.72 19.38
N GLY A 295 -6.02 -12.91 20.19
CA GLY A 295 -6.32 -12.78 21.62
C GLY A 295 -7.71 -12.19 21.85
N LEU A 296 -8.05 -11.14 21.11
CA LEU A 296 -9.35 -10.49 21.17
C LEU A 296 -10.48 -11.44 20.75
N ALA A 297 -10.31 -12.16 19.64
CA ALA A 297 -11.30 -13.14 19.17
C ALA A 297 -11.58 -14.24 20.19
N ARG A 298 -10.55 -14.79 20.84
CA ARG A 298 -10.70 -15.81 21.90
C ARG A 298 -11.48 -15.28 23.10
N THR A 299 -11.11 -14.09 23.58
CA THR A 299 -11.77 -13.44 24.71
C THR A 299 -13.28 -13.21 24.44
N GLN A 300 -13.62 -12.85 23.20
CA GLN A 300 -15.02 -12.64 22.80
C GLN A 300 -15.81 -13.95 22.69
N ALA A 301 -15.18 -15.03 22.19
CA ALA A 301 -15.79 -16.35 22.15
C ALA A 301 -16.09 -16.87 23.57
N GLU A 302 -15.17 -16.67 24.52
CA GLU A 302 -15.32 -17.07 25.92
C GLU A 302 -16.36 -16.22 26.66
N GLY A 303 -16.36 -14.89 26.46
CA GLY A 303 -17.32 -13.98 27.08
C GLY A 303 -18.75 -14.10 26.55
N GLY A 304 -18.93 -14.55 25.30
CA GLY A 304 -20.24 -14.88 24.72
C GLY A 304 -20.85 -16.16 25.29
N GLY A 305 -20.03 -17.12 25.72
CA GLY A 305 -20.47 -18.38 26.32
C GLY A 305 -20.98 -18.25 27.76
N ALA A 306 -20.53 -17.23 28.50
CA ALA A 306 -20.86 -17.06 29.92
C ALA A 306 -22.27 -16.48 30.20
N LYS A 307 -23.05 -16.11 29.17
CA LYS A 307 -24.41 -15.56 29.32
C LYS A 307 -25.54 -16.57 29.07
N LEU A 308 -25.25 -17.86 29.04
CA LEU A 308 -26.22 -18.94 28.78
C LEU A 308 -26.43 -19.92 29.95
N HIS A 309 -26.16 -19.48 31.18
CA HIS A 309 -26.48 -20.24 32.40
C HIS A 309 -27.41 -19.46 33.32
#